data_AF-A0A7V6MN08-F1
#
_entry.id   AF-A0A7V6MN08-F1
#
_cell.length_a   1.000
_cell.length_b   1.000
_cell.length_c   1.000
_cell.angle_alpha   90.00
_cell.angle_beta   90.00
_cell.angle_gamma   90.00
#
_symmetry.space_group_name_H-M   'P 1'
#
loop_
_entity.id
_entity.type
_entity.pdbx_description
1 polymer ?
#
loop_
_entity_poly.entity_id
_entity_poly.type
_entity_poly.pdbx_seq_one_letter_code
_entity_poly.pdbx_strand_id
1 'polypeptide(L)' 'MAEGYRSLSIGEIRGLEAAGCRSNSWESVFVKDPFNAERIQNVTFSGTVRLGLFNGVARERCGLPLMRGIKNAHIHNCT' A
#
# COMPACT_ATOMS: atom_id res chain seq x y z
N MET A 1 18.26 -10.93 -3.76
CA MET A 1 17.88 -9.65 -3.11
C MET A 1 16.72 -9.10 -3.94
N ALA A 2 15.51 -9.00 -3.40
CA ALA A 2 14.33 -8.67 -4.22
C ALA A 2 14.40 -7.20 -4.66
N GLU A 3 14.84 -6.97 -5.90
CA GLU A 3 15.19 -5.67 -6.45
C GLU A 3 13.95 -4.75 -6.53
N GLY A 4 13.98 -3.66 -5.76
CA GLY A 4 13.06 -2.52 -5.88
C GLY A 4 12.14 -2.25 -4.70
N TYR A 5 12.24 -2.98 -3.58
CA TYR A 5 11.50 -2.62 -2.37
C TYR A 5 12.29 -1.60 -1.55
N ARG A 6 11.65 -0.48 -1.19
CA ARG A 6 12.18 0.56 -0.31
C ARG A 6 11.30 0.76 0.91
N SER A 7 11.84 1.37 1.95
CA SER A 7 11.04 1.85 3.08
C SER A 7 10.14 3.01 2.65
N LEU A 8 9.01 3.15 3.34
CA LEU A 8 8.15 4.32 3.22
C LEU A 8 8.87 5.58 3.72
N SER A 9 8.66 6.69 3.04
CA SER A 9 9.08 8.01 3.50
C SER A 9 8.06 8.57 4.49
N ILE A 10 8.48 9.51 5.33
CA ILE A 10 7.60 10.16 6.34
C ILE A 10 6.36 10.78 5.69
N GLY A 11 6.49 11.37 4.48
CA GLY A 11 5.35 11.91 3.74
C GLY A 11 4.34 10.83 3.31
N GLU A 12 4.81 9.65 2.91
CA GLU A 12 3.96 8.53 2.51
C GLU A 12 3.27 7.91 3.72
N ILE A 13 3.98 7.77 4.84
CA ILE A 13 3.42 7.31 6.11
C ILE A 13 2.30 8.25 6.54
N ARG A 14 2.53 9.57 6.53
CA ARG A 14 1.49 10.55 6.86
C ARG A 14 0.27 10.45 5.94
N GLY A 15 0.49 10.23 4.64
CA GLY A 15 -0.59 10.01 3.68
C GLY A 15 -1.41 8.75 4.00
N LEU A 16 -0.73 7.65 4.37
CA LEU A 16 -1.36 6.40 4.78
C LEU A 16 -2.15 6.57 6.08
N GLU A 17 -1.58 7.23 7.09
CA GLU A 17 -2.25 7.51 8.36
C GLU A 17 -3.48 8.42 8.16
N ALA A 18 -3.37 9.46 7.33
CA ALA A 18 -4.50 10.31 6.96
C ALA A 18 -5.60 9.53 6.22
N ALA A 19 -5.22 8.52 5.43
CA ALA A 19 -6.13 7.59 4.78
C ALA A 19 -6.72 6.53 5.74
N GLY A 20 -6.44 6.62 7.04
CA GLY A 20 -6.92 5.70 8.07
C GLY A 20 -6.13 4.40 8.17
N CYS A 21 -4.97 4.31 7.52
CA CYS A 21 -4.11 3.14 7.63
C CYS A 21 -3.34 3.14 8.94
N ARG A 22 -3.04 1.94 9.44
CA ARG A 22 -2.33 1.72 10.71
C ARG A 22 -1.23 0.72 10.48
N SER A 23 -0.09 0.90 11.14
CA SER A 23 0.97 -0.09 11.15
C SER A 23 1.59 -0.17 12.53
N ASN A 24 1.90 -1.39 12.98
CA ASN A 24 2.68 -1.59 14.21
C ASN A 24 4.14 -1.14 14.03
N SER A 25 4.70 -1.28 12.83
CA SER A 25 6.09 -0.93 12.53
C SER A 25 6.23 -0.60 11.05
N TRP A 26 6.20 0.69 10.70
CA TRP A 26 6.41 1.14 9.32
C TRP A 26 7.78 0.76 8.76
N GLU A 27 8.78 0.54 9.63
CA GLU A 27 10.10 0.01 9.27
C GLU A 27 10.04 -1.41 8.70
N SER A 28 9.02 -2.19 9.06
CA SER A 28 8.76 -3.53 8.53
C SER A 28 7.83 -3.52 7.31
N VAL A 29 7.42 -2.34 6.84
CA VAL A 29 6.60 -2.16 5.65
C VAL A 29 7.45 -1.64 4.50
N PHE A 30 7.60 -2.46 3.48
CA PHE A 30 8.38 -2.13 2.29
C PHE A 30 7.46 -1.91 1.10
N VAL A 31 7.72 -0.90 0.29
CA VAL A 31 6.94 -0.54 -0.89
C VAL A 31 7.81 -0.56 -2.13
N LYS A 32 7.25 -0.91 -3.28
CA LYS A 32 7.95 -0.81 -4.58
C LYS A 32 7.60 0.49 -5.29
N ASP A 33 8.60 1.15 -5.87
CA ASP A 33 8.41 2.38 -6.66
C ASP A 33 7.88 2.07 -8.07
N PRO A 34 6.88 2.81 -8.59
CA PRO A 34 6.14 3.92 -7.96
C PRO A 34 5.05 3.46 -6.96
N PHE A 35 5.09 4.01 -5.74
CA PHE A 35 4.08 3.79 -4.70
C PHE A 35 3.16 5.01 -4.57
N ASN A 36 1.86 4.79 -4.40
CA ASN A 36 0.91 5.85 -4.12
C ASN A 36 0.05 5.47 -2.89
N ALA A 37 0.28 6.19 -1.79
CA ALA A 37 -0.42 6.02 -0.52
C ALA A 37 -1.94 6.22 -0.64
N GLU A 38 -2.41 7.08 -1.54
CA GLU A 38 -3.84 7.39 -1.70
C GLU A 38 -4.68 6.17 -2.14
N ARG A 39 -4.03 5.18 -2.76
CA ARG A 39 -4.65 3.93 -3.20
C ARG A 39 -4.91 2.96 -2.05
N ILE A 40 -4.38 3.24 -0.85
CA ILE A 40 -4.55 2.42 0.34
C ILE A 40 -5.37 3.21 1.35
N GLN A 41 -6.51 2.68 1.77
CA GLN A 41 -7.39 3.36 2.73
C GLN A 41 -7.95 2.41 3.77
N ASN A 42 -7.92 2.82 5.05
CA ASN A 42 -8.38 2.01 6.17
C ASN A 42 -7.77 0.59 6.18
N VAL A 43 -6.44 0.52 6.04
CA VAL A 43 -5.70 -0.76 6.02
C VAL A 43 -4.83 -0.88 7.26
N THR A 44 -4.87 -2.04 7.91
CA THR A 44 -4.00 -2.34 9.06
C THR A 44 -2.88 -3.27 8.63
N PHE A 45 -1.64 -2.84 8.84
CA PHE A 45 -0.42 -3.59 8.58
C PHE A 45 0.16 -4.14 9.87
N SER A 46 0.55 -5.41 9.86
CA SER A 46 1.13 -6.10 11.01
C SER A 46 2.24 -7.07 10.59
N GLY A 47 3.32 -7.14 11.37
CA GLY A 47 4.49 -7.95 11.02
C GLY A 47 5.28 -7.38 9.84
N THR A 48 5.90 -8.26 9.05
CA THR A 48 6.66 -7.85 7.85
C THR A 48 5.76 -7.82 6.63
N VAL A 49 5.59 -6.65 6.04
CA VAL A 49 4.71 -6.45 4.87
C VAL A 49 5.52 -5.92 3.69
N ARG A 50 5.35 -6.51 2.51
CA ARG A 50 5.90 -6.01 1.25
C ARG A 50 4.75 -5.71 0.29
N LEU A 51 4.64 -4.44 -0.04
CA LEU A 51 3.63 -3.88 -0.92
C LEU A 51 4.23 -3.74 -2.32
N GLY A 52 3.68 -4.51 -3.25
CA GLY A 52 4.04 -4.45 -4.66
C GLY A 52 3.52 -3.18 -5.36
N LEU A 53 3.64 -3.19 -6.68
CA LEU A 53 3.16 -2.10 -7.53
C LEU A 53 1.63 -2.13 -7.63
N PHE A 54 0.97 -1.16 -7.00
CA PHE A 54 -0.46 -0.91 -7.21
C PHE A 54 -0.74 -0.05 -8.44
N ASN A 55 0.25 0.15 -9.31
CA ASN A 55 0.13 1.06 -10.45
C ASN A 55 -0.57 0.40 -11.64
N GLY A 56 -1.91 0.33 -11.58
CA GLY A 56 -2.74 0.12 -12.74
C GLY A 56 -4.11 0.73 -12.52
N VAL A 57 -4.69 1.30 -13.57
CA VAL A 57 -6.13 1.54 -13.61
C VAL A 57 -6.71 0.32 -14.30
N ALA A 58 -7.44 -0.51 -13.57
CA ALA A 58 -8.16 -1.58 -14.23
C ALA A 58 -9.43 -0.96 -14.81
N ARG A 59 -9.53 -0.90 -16.13
CA ARG A 59 -10.81 -0.66 -16.78
C ARG A 59 -11.60 -1.96 -16.67
N GLU A 60 -12.57 -1.99 -15.76
CA GLU A 60 -13.57 -3.04 -15.79
C GLU A 60 -14.37 -2.94 -17.09
N ARG A 61 -14.89 -4.08 -17.55
CA ARG A 61 -15.65 -4.20 -18.80
C ARG A 61 -16.89 -3.30 -18.89
N CYS A 62 -17.31 -2.70 -17.77
CA CYS A 62 -18.47 -1.82 -17.67
C CYS A 62 -18.15 -0.31 -17.67
N GLY A 63 -16.90 0.08 -17.97
CA GLY A 63 -16.53 1.50 -18.14
C GLY A 63 -16.29 2.28 -16.84
N LEU A 64 -16.48 1.66 -15.67
CA LEU A 64 -16.11 2.27 -14.39
C LEU A 64 -14.57 2.16 -14.19
N PRO A 65 -13.87 3.27 -13.91
CA PRO A 65 -12.44 3.20 -13.61
C PRO A 65 -12.26 2.54 -12.23
N LEU A 66 -11.87 1.27 -12.22
CA LEU A 66 -11.49 0.61 -10.97
C LEU A 66 -10.06 1.02 -10.64
N MET A 67 -9.93 1.90 -9.65
CA MET A 67 -8.63 2.25 -9.10
C MET A 67 -8.07 1.03 -8.37
N ARG A 68 -6.95 0.48 -8.84
CA ARG A 68 -6.28 -0.60 -8.13
C ARG A 68 -5.76 -0.07 -6.81
N GLY A 69 -6.18 -0.69 -5.72
CA GLY A 69 -5.88 -0.24 -4.37
C GLY A 69 -6.37 -1.25 -3.35
N ILE A 70 -6.03 -1.01 -2.09
CA ILE A 70 -6.45 -1.85 -0.97
C ILE A 70 -7.28 -0.97 -0.06
N LYS A 71 -8.54 -1.35 0.19
CA LYS A 71 -9.42 -0.61 1.10
C LYS A 71 -10.03 -1.56 2.11
N ASN A 72 -10.13 -1.15 3.37
CA ASN A 72 -10.75 -1.92 4.46
C ASN A 72 -10.16 -3.34 4.62
N ALA A 73 -8.83 -3.44 4.72
CA ALA A 73 -8.14 -4.73 4.76
C ALA A 73 -7.16 -4.82 5.93
N HIS A 74 -6.86 -6.04 6.37
CA HIS A 74 -5.84 -6.32 7.37
C HIS A 74 -4.79 -7.22 6.73
N ILE A 75 -3.54 -6.75 6.71
CA ILE A 75 -2.41 -7.46 6.09
C ILE A 75 -1.41 -7.79 7.18
N HIS A 76 -1.16 -9.08 7.35
CA HIS A 76 -0.23 -9.60 8.34
C HIS A 76 0.78 -10.53 7.68
N ASN A 77 2.08 -10.27 7.87
CA ASN A 77 3.18 -11.10 7.37
C ASN A 77 3.07 -11.49 5.88
N CYS A 78 2.80 -10.51 5.02
CA CYS A 78 2.62 -10.72 3.58
C CYS A 78 3.81 -10.14 2.82
N THR A 79 4.59 -10.98 2.13
CA THR A 79 5.86 -10.61 1.49
C THR A 79 5.88 -10.85 -0.01
#